data_AF-A0A9R1LRZ9-F1
#
_entry.id   AF-A0A9R1LRZ9-F1
#
_cell.length_a   1.000
_cell.length_b   1.000
_cell.length_c   1.000
_cell.angle_alpha   90.00
_cell.angle_beta   90.00
_cell.angle_gamma   90.00
#
_symmetry.space_group_name_H-M   'P 1'
#
loop_
_entity.id
_entity.type
_entity.pdbx_description
1 polymer ?
#
loop_
_entity_poly.entity_id
_entity_poly.type
_entity_poly.pdbx_seq_one_letter_code
_entity_poly.pdbx_strand_id
1 'polypeptide(L)'
;MAASVREGAAAAAAAGHAADDYDVSDGEMDVDVEAGSELQHAGDDRRDGDGDGDDEYALLTRITDTSAAEARAGKDIQGIPWERLQITRQDYRKARLEQYKNYENFPQSGELMDKLCKQVESSSKYYEFQYNTRIVKPSILHFQLRNLLWATSKHDVYFMSNSTVGHWSSLSHKMTDVLDFSGHVAPAKKHPGCALEGFTGVQVSTLAVNEGLLVAGGFQGELVCKSLGERDVKFCTRTTLSDNAITNAMDIHRSTSGSLRITVSNNDSGVREFDMERFQLLNHFRFNWPVNHTSVSPDKKLLAVVGDDRDALLVDSRNGKVTSTLVGHLDYSFASAWHPDGVTFATGNQDKTCRVWDIRNPSTSLAVLRGNIGAIRCIRYSSDGRFLLFSEPADFVHVYSAAECYRKRQEIDFFGEISGISLSPDDESLFVGVCDRVYASLLNYRMVHANGYLDSYM
;
A
#
# COMPACT_ATOMS: atom_id res chain seq x y z
N MET A 1 17.49 -32.56 15.28
CA MET A 1 18.67 -31.68 15.31
C MET A 1 19.23 -31.58 13.91
N ALA A 2 19.45 -30.34 13.43
CA ALA A 2 20.24 -29.96 12.25
C ALA A 2 19.80 -30.52 10.87
N ALA A 3 18.70 -29.99 10.31
CA ALA A 3 18.46 -29.95 8.86
C ALA A 3 17.30 -28.98 8.52
N SER A 4 17.48 -27.66 8.66
CA SER A 4 16.56 -26.67 8.03
C SER A 4 17.17 -25.28 7.80
N VAL A 5 18.48 -25.11 7.97
CA VAL A 5 19.12 -23.77 7.96
C VAL A 5 19.58 -23.33 6.56
N ARG A 6 19.47 -24.19 5.53
CA ARG A 6 20.05 -23.93 4.20
C ARG A 6 19.07 -23.49 3.10
N GLU A 7 17.76 -23.59 3.29
CA GLU A 7 16.78 -23.19 2.25
C GLU A 7 16.32 -21.72 2.37
N GLY A 8 16.40 -21.10 3.56
CA GLY A 8 15.99 -19.70 3.75
C GLY A 8 16.93 -18.65 3.14
N ALA A 9 18.19 -18.99 2.87
CA ALA A 9 19.16 -18.06 2.28
C ALA A 9 19.03 -17.91 0.76
N ALA A 10 18.43 -18.90 0.07
CA ALA A 10 18.32 -18.89 -1.39
C ALA A 10 17.19 -17.97 -1.89
N ALA A 11 16.11 -17.78 -1.12
CA ALA A 11 14.99 -16.90 -1.48
C ALA A 11 15.35 -15.40 -1.33
N ALA A 12 16.15 -15.04 -0.32
CA ALA A 12 16.65 -13.67 -0.16
C ALA A 12 17.69 -13.29 -1.23
N ALA A 13 18.51 -14.25 -1.68
CA ALA A 13 19.46 -14.04 -2.79
C ALA A 13 18.74 -13.86 -4.15
N ALA A 14 17.59 -14.50 -4.35
CA ALA A 14 16.79 -14.31 -5.57
C ALA A 14 16.14 -12.92 -5.64
N ALA A 15 15.83 -12.30 -4.50
CA ALA A 15 15.35 -10.90 -4.45
C ALA A 15 16.48 -9.88 -4.66
N GLY A 16 17.73 -10.22 -4.31
CA GLY A 16 18.91 -9.35 -4.51
C GLY A 16 19.56 -9.47 -5.91
N HIS A 17 19.32 -10.56 -6.63
CA HIS A 17 19.85 -10.77 -7.99
C HIS A 17 18.86 -10.53 -9.13
N ALA A 18 17.58 -10.30 -8.82
CA ALA A 18 16.57 -9.99 -9.83
C ALA A 18 16.31 -8.48 -9.99
N ALA A 19 17.15 -7.61 -9.41
CA ALA A 19 17.06 -6.17 -9.67
C ALA A 19 17.64 -5.77 -11.05
N ASP A 20 18.36 -6.69 -11.71
CA ASP A 20 18.85 -6.54 -13.08
C ASP A 20 18.21 -7.66 -13.93
N ASP A 21 17.52 -7.27 -15.01
CA ASP A 21 16.76 -8.10 -15.96
C ASP A 21 15.40 -8.65 -15.49
N TYR A 22 14.44 -7.74 -15.25
CA TYR A 22 13.03 -8.02 -15.52
C TYR A 22 12.62 -7.43 -16.85
N ASP A 23 12.75 -8.25 -17.89
CA ASP A 23 12.07 -8.05 -19.16
C ASP A 23 10.57 -8.28 -18.93
N VAL A 24 9.77 -7.24 -19.11
CA VAL A 24 8.31 -7.30 -19.02
C VAL A 24 7.82 -7.97 -20.30
N SER A 25 7.88 -9.31 -20.35
CA SER A 25 7.19 -10.06 -21.39
C SER A 25 5.72 -10.21 -21.00
N ASP A 26 4.95 -9.16 -21.24
CA ASP A 26 3.50 -9.31 -21.37
C ASP A 26 3.26 -10.14 -22.64
N GLY A 27 2.47 -11.21 -22.50
CA GLY A 27 1.95 -11.95 -23.64
C GLY A 27 0.91 -11.09 -24.34
N GLU A 28 1.38 -10.21 -25.23
CA GLU A 28 0.55 -9.43 -26.13
C GLU A 28 -0.13 -10.36 -27.16
N MET A 29 -1.41 -10.11 -27.42
CA MET A 29 -2.01 -10.51 -28.69
C MET A 29 -1.55 -9.48 -29.72
N ASP A 30 -0.64 -9.91 -30.59
CA ASP A 30 -0.22 -9.17 -31.78
C ASP A 30 -1.46 -8.76 -32.60
N VAL A 31 -1.68 -7.46 -32.72
CA VAL A 31 -2.55 -6.91 -33.75
C VAL A 31 -1.61 -6.42 -34.85
N ASP A 32 -1.34 -7.28 -35.82
CA ASP A 32 -0.56 -6.97 -37.01
C ASP A 32 -1.14 -5.75 -37.73
N VAL A 33 -0.37 -4.65 -37.78
CA VAL A 33 -0.54 -3.61 -38.78
C VAL A 33 0.82 -3.40 -39.44
N GLU A 34 1.03 -4.15 -40.53
CA GLU A 34 2.15 -3.95 -41.45
C GLU A 34 2.10 -2.53 -42.04
N ALA A 35 3.19 -1.78 -41.88
CA ALA A 35 3.55 -0.70 -42.79
C ALA A 35 5.07 -0.63 -42.90
N GLY A 36 5.58 -1.14 -44.02
CA GLY A 36 7.00 -1.20 -44.30
C GLY A 36 7.61 0.11 -44.82
N SER A 37 8.93 -0.01 -44.98
CA SER A 37 9.88 0.80 -45.73
C SER A 37 10.61 1.93 -44.98
N GLU A 38 11.91 1.71 -44.93
CA GLU A 38 13.02 2.55 -44.51
C GLU A 38 13.12 3.84 -45.35
N LEU A 39 13.64 4.94 -44.76
CA LEU A 39 14.81 5.65 -45.32
C LEU A 39 15.36 6.76 -44.40
N GLN A 40 16.66 6.96 -44.57
CA GLN A 40 17.64 7.68 -43.77
C GLN A 40 17.55 9.22 -43.76
N HIS A 41 18.21 9.78 -42.73
CA HIS A 41 18.71 11.15 -42.51
C HIS A 41 18.77 12.15 -43.69
N ALA A 42 18.29 13.38 -43.46
CA ALA A 42 19.11 14.61 -43.23
C ALA A 42 18.35 15.92 -43.55
N GLY A 43 18.56 16.97 -42.73
CA GLY A 43 18.66 18.36 -43.21
C GLY A 43 17.41 19.26 -43.22
N ASP A 44 17.35 20.15 -42.23
CA ASP A 44 17.13 21.62 -42.28
C ASP A 44 15.86 22.30 -42.86
N ASP A 45 15.47 23.34 -42.11
CA ASP A 45 14.72 24.57 -42.42
C ASP A 45 13.25 24.57 -42.98
N ARG A 46 12.37 25.08 -42.09
CA ARG A 46 11.29 26.09 -42.28
C ARG A 46 9.96 25.80 -43.02
N ARG A 47 8.91 26.17 -42.25
CA ARG A 47 7.60 26.77 -42.59
C ARG A 47 6.40 25.85 -42.84
N ASP A 48 5.42 26.05 -41.94
CA ASP A 48 3.98 26.20 -42.15
C ASP A 48 3.30 25.17 -43.08
N GLY A 49 2.62 24.23 -42.45
CA GLY A 49 1.60 23.39 -43.07
C GLY A 49 0.67 22.85 -41.99
N ASP A 50 -0.59 23.28 -42.04
CA ASP A 50 -1.70 22.85 -41.19
C ASP A 50 -1.75 21.32 -41.04
N GLY A 51 -1.67 20.85 -39.80
CA GLY A 51 -1.73 19.44 -39.42
C GLY A 51 -2.88 19.17 -38.47
N ASP A 52 -4.12 19.30 -38.95
CA ASP A 52 -5.38 18.96 -38.26
C ASP A 52 -5.57 17.43 -38.08
N GLY A 53 -4.47 16.68 -37.90
CA GLY A 53 -4.45 15.21 -37.85
C GLY A 53 -3.79 14.59 -36.61
N ASP A 54 -2.96 15.35 -35.89
CA ASP A 54 -2.31 14.87 -34.65
C ASP A 54 -3.20 15.07 -33.41
N ASP A 55 -4.22 15.93 -33.50
CA ASP A 55 -5.11 16.24 -32.39
C ASP A 55 -6.12 15.12 -32.09
N GLU A 56 -6.50 14.29 -33.07
CA GLU A 56 -7.52 13.24 -32.85
C GLU A 56 -6.98 12.08 -31.99
N TYR A 57 -5.73 11.64 -32.22
CA TYR A 57 -5.05 10.64 -31.38
C TYR A 57 -4.70 11.18 -29.98
N ALA A 58 -4.35 12.46 -29.87
CA ALA A 58 -4.11 13.13 -28.58
C ALA A 58 -5.44 13.37 -27.80
N LEU A 59 -6.55 13.59 -28.48
CA LEU A 59 -7.90 13.65 -27.90
C LEU A 59 -8.41 12.28 -27.47
N LEU A 60 -8.08 11.20 -28.21
CA LEU A 60 -8.41 9.82 -27.86
C LEU A 60 -7.66 9.34 -26.61
N THR A 61 -6.49 9.91 -26.31
CA THR A 61 -5.63 9.57 -25.17
C THR A 61 -5.67 10.58 -24.02
N ARG A 62 -6.42 11.68 -24.13
CA ARG A 62 -6.72 12.58 -23.03
C ARG A 62 -7.69 11.91 -22.05
N ILE A 63 -7.15 11.00 -21.24
CA ILE A 63 -7.93 10.38 -20.18
C ILE A 63 -8.20 11.44 -19.12
N THR A 64 -9.48 11.77 -18.99
CA THR A 64 -9.96 12.83 -18.10
C THR A 64 -10.25 12.26 -16.72
N ASP A 65 -10.19 13.14 -15.72
CA ASP A 65 -10.75 12.88 -14.41
C ASP A 65 -12.22 12.43 -14.53
N THR A 66 -12.68 11.68 -13.54
CA THR A 66 -14.06 11.21 -13.50
C THR A 66 -14.70 11.64 -12.19
N SER A 67 -15.78 12.39 -12.29
CA SER A 67 -16.59 12.83 -11.16
C SER A 67 -17.64 11.79 -10.78
N ALA A 68 -18.14 11.83 -9.55
CA ALA A 68 -19.25 10.99 -9.12
C ALA A 68 -20.53 11.16 -9.97
N ALA A 69 -20.77 12.36 -10.53
CA ALA A 69 -21.93 12.61 -11.38
C ALA A 69 -21.81 11.86 -12.72
N GLU A 70 -20.64 11.89 -13.36
CA GLU A 70 -20.38 11.13 -14.58
C GLU A 70 -20.40 9.62 -14.31
N ALA A 71 -19.81 9.18 -13.20
CA ALA A 71 -19.84 7.77 -12.82
C ALA A 71 -21.26 7.24 -12.62
N ARG A 72 -22.13 8.03 -11.95
CA ARG A 72 -23.57 7.71 -11.84
C ARG A 72 -24.31 7.74 -13.17
N ALA A 73 -23.82 8.50 -14.15
CA ALA A 73 -24.35 8.53 -15.51
C ALA A 73 -23.85 7.34 -16.37
N GLY A 74 -23.00 6.46 -15.82
CA GLY A 74 -22.51 5.25 -16.50
C GLY A 74 -21.07 5.33 -17.01
N LYS A 75 -20.35 6.44 -16.82
CA LYS A 75 -18.91 6.52 -17.11
C LYS A 75 -18.15 5.61 -16.13
N ASP A 76 -17.19 4.84 -16.63
CA ASP A 76 -16.32 4.04 -15.76
C ASP A 76 -15.54 4.95 -14.79
N ILE A 77 -15.39 4.55 -13.52
CA ILE A 77 -14.74 5.37 -12.49
C ILE A 77 -13.28 5.70 -12.82
N GLN A 78 -12.60 4.87 -13.61
CA GLN A 78 -11.25 5.10 -14.10
C GLN A 78 -11.21 5.86 -15.42
N GLY A 79 -12.37 6.09 -16.03
CA GLY A 79 -12.51 6.68 -17.37
C GLY A 79 -12.13 5.71 -18.49
N ILE A 80 -12.15 4.39 -18.24
CA ILE A 80 -11.89 3.38 -19.28
C ILE A 80 -13.05 3.40 -20.29
N PRO A 81 -12.80 3.67 -21.58
CA PRO A 81 -13.85 3.81 -22.58
C PRO A 81 -14.25 2.44 -23.12
N TRP A 82 -14.90 1.61 -22.28
CA TRP A 82 -15.30 0.23 -22.62
C TRP A 82 -16.11 0.14 -23.91
N GLU A 83 -16.92 1.16 -24.22
CA GLU A 83 -17.71 1.26 -25.45
C GLU A 83 -16.86 1.41 -26.72
N ARG A 84 -15.60 1.84 -26.59
CA ARG A 84 -14.63 1.95 -27.69
C ARG A 84 -13.71 0.73 -27.79
N LEU A 85 -13.73 -0.13 -26.78
CA LEU A 85 -12.93 -1.36 -26.74
C LEU A 85 -13.72 -2.53 -27.32
N GLN A 86 -13.02 -3.51 -27.89
CA GLN A 86 -13.62 -4.74 -28.40
C GLN A 86 -13.94 -5.76 -27.28
N ILE A 87 -13.90 -5.35 -26.02
CA ILE A 87 -14.14 -6.18 -24.85
C ILE A 87 -14.99 -5.42 -23.82
N THR A 88 -15.95 -6.11 -23.19
CA THR A 88 -16.73 -5.51 -22.12
C THR A 88 -15.95 -5.50 -20.81
N ARG A 89 -16.31 -4.60 -19.89
CA ARG A 89 -15.74 -4.59 -18.52
C ARG A 89 -15.87 -5.96 -17.83
N GLN A 90 -17.00 -6.64 -18.02
CA GLN A 90 -17.29 -7.93 -17.38
C GLN A 90 -16.42 -9.04 -17.95
N ASP A 91 -16.29 -9.10 -19.28
CA ASP A 91 -15.43 -10.10 -19.94
C ASP A 91 -13.96 -9.86 -19.59
N TYR A 92 -13.52 -8.59 -19.54
CA TYR A 92 -12.18 -8.24 -19.09
C TYR A 92 -11.96 -8.63 -17.62
N ARG A 93 -12.90 -8.35 -16.71
CA ARG A 93 -12.83 -8.79 -15.30
C ARG A 93 -12.72 -10.31 -15.17
N LYS A 94 -13.50 -11.06 -15.97
CA LYS A 94 -13.43 -12.52 -15.98
C LYS A 94 -12.06 -13.01 -16.43
N ALA A 95 -11.58 -12.53 -17.57
CA ALA A 95 -10.24 -12.87 -18.08
C ALA A 95 -9.15 -12.48 -17.08
N ARG A 96 -9.28 -11.30 -16.44
CA ARG A 96 -8.36 -10.81 -15.41
C ARG A 96 -8.29 -11.78 -14.22
N LEU A 97 -9.41 -12.29 -13.72
CA LEU A 97 -9.42 -13.27 -12.62
C LEU A 97 -8.85 -14.64 -13.03
N GLU A 98 -9.07 -15.07 -14.28
CA GLU A 98 -8.56 -16.34 -14.80
C GLU A 98 -7.05 -16.31 -15.08
N GLN A 99 -6.53 -15.16 -15.52
CA GLN A 99 -5.14 -15.00 -15.96
C GLN A 99 -4.20 -14.48 -14.86
N TYR A 100 -4.72 -13.86 -13.81
CA TYR A 100 -3.88 -13.28 -12.75
C TYR A 100 -3.12 -14.37 -11.98
N LYS A 101 -1.79 -14.36 -12.15
CA LYS A 101 -0.90 -15.30 -11.46
C LYS A 101 -0.47 -14.71 -10.13
N ASN A 102 -0.78 -15.45 -9.07
CA ASN A 102 -0.29 -15.11 -7.75
C ASN A 102 1.12 -15.64 -7.55
N TYR A 103 1.94 -14.85 -6.88
CA TYR A 103 3.11 -15.37 -6.20
C TYR A 103 2.63 -16.13 -4.95
N GLU A 104 3.19 -17.28 -4.64
CA GLU A 104 2.92 -18.03 -3.40
C GLU A 104 4.25 -18.61 -2.95
N ASN A 105 4.59 -18.48 -1.66
CA ASN A 105 5.78 -19.16 -1.13
C ASN A 105 5.44 -20.62 -0.83
N PHE A 106 4.19 -20.86 -0.45
CA PHE A 106 3.65 -22.19 -0.19
C PHE A 106 2.58 -22.49 -1.24
N PRO A 107 2.83 -23.46 -2.15
CA PRO A 107 1.89 -23.77 -3.22
C PRO A 107 0.49 -24.08 -2.69
N GLN A 108 -0.53 -23.53 -3.35
CA GLN A 108 -1.95 -23.75 -3.06
C GLN A 108 -2.42 -23.20 -1.71
N SER A 109 -1.63 -22.31 -1.08
CA SER A 109 -1.98 -21.73 0.24
C SER A 109 -3.36 -21.04 0.22
N GLY A 110 -3.67 -20.30 -0.85
CA GLY A 110 -4.99 -19.67 -1.03
C GLY A 110 -6.15 -20.67 -1.20
N GLU A 111 -5.98 -21.67 -2.06
CA GLU A 111 -7.03 -22.68 -2.32
C GLU A 111 -7.35 -23.51 -1.07
N LEU A 112 -6.33 -23.79 -0.24
CA LEU A 112 -6.49 -24.49 1.03
C LEU A 112 -7.27 -23.65 2.05
N MET A 113 -7.05 -22.34 2.06
CA MET A 113 -7.70 -21.41 2.98
C MET A 113 -9.17 -21.10 2.62
N ASP A 114 -9.54 -21.21 1.34
CA ASP A 114 -10.89 -20.92 0.86
C ASP A 114 -12.01 -21.63 1.65
N LYS A 115 -11.74 -22.85 2.11
CA LYS A 115 -12.71 -23.67 2.86
C LYS A 115 -12.96 -23.17 4.29
N LEU A 116 -12.03 -22.39 4.85
CA LEU A 116 -12.09 -21.83 6.20
C LEU A 116 -12.66 -20.41 6.21
N CYS A 117 -12.80 -19.81 5.03
CA CYS A 117 -13.28 -18.45 4.88
C CYS A 117 -14.73 -18.31 5.35
N LYS A 118 -14.97 -17.24 6.11
CA LYS A 118 -16.28 -16.88 6.61
C LYS A 118 -17.21 -16.56 5.43
N GLN A 119 -18.46 -16.99 5.54
CA GLN A 119 -19.51 -16.59 4.60
C GLN A 119 -19.90 -15.12 4.87
N VAL A 120 -19.93 -14.32 3.82
CA VAL A 120 -20.05 -12.87 3.88
C VAL A 120 -21.07 -12.38 2.87
N GLU A 121 -21.94 -11.47 3.28
CA GLU A 121 -22.86 -10.75 2.42
C GLU A 121 -22.16 -9.55 1.78
N SER A 122 -22.14 -9.47 0.44
CA SER A 122 -21.41 -8.46 -0.34
C SER A 122 -22.26 -7.26 -0.81
N SER A 123 -23.49 -7.11 -0.30
CA SER A 123 -24.47 -6.10 -0.74
C SER A 123 -24.29 -4.72 -0.09
N SER A 124 -23.33 -4.57 0.82
CA SER A 124 -23.22 -3.35 1.64
C SER A 124 -22.50 -2.23 0.89
N LYS A 125 -22.88 -0.98 1.19
CA LYS A 125 -22.26 0.24 0.64
C LYS A 125 -21.94 1.20 1.79
N TYR A 126 -20.69 1.19 2.22
CA TYR A 126 -20.15 2.01 3.31
C TYR A 126 -19.42 3.26 2.80
N TYR A 127 -18.79 3.17 1.63
CA TYR A 127 -18.06 4.24 0.96
C TYR A 127 -18.57 4.42 -0.47
N GLU A 128 -18.82 5.65 -0.88
CA GLU A 128 -19.29 5.99 -2.23
C GLU A 128 -18.25 6.77 -3.01
N PHE A 129 -18.02 6.36 -4.26
CA PHE A 129 -17.09 7.03 -5.17
C PHE A 129 -17.42 8.52 -5.31
N GLN A 130 -16.40 9.36 -5.13
CA GLN A 130 -16.51 10.82 -5.26
C GLN A 130 -15.82 11.34 -6.50
N TYR A 131 -14.57 10.91 -6.70
CA TYR A 131 -13.73 11.49 -7.73
C TYR A 131 -12.54 10.59 -8.06
N ASN A 132 -12.09 10.66 -9.30
CA ASN A 132 -10.86 10.04 -9.76
C ASN A 132 -9.91 11.12 -10.31
N THR A 133 -8.76 11.30 -9.68
CA THR A 133 -7.75 12.30 -10.04
C THR A 133 -6.61 11.65 -10.83
N ARG A 134 -6.52 11.93 -12.14
CA ARG A 134 -5.57 11.31 -13.08
C ARG A 134 -4.20 11.98 -13.13
N ILE A 135 -4.09 13.23 -12.66
CA ILE A 135 -2.79 13.91 -12.56
C ILE A 135 -1.89 13.30 -11.47
N VAL A 136 -2.51 12.70 -10.45
CA VAL A 136 -1.81 11.96 -9.39
C VAL A 136 -1.47 10.58 -9.93
N LYS A 137 -0.18 10.26 -10.05
CA LYS A 137 0.31 8.99 -10.61
C LYS A 137 1.16 8.24 -9.57
N PRO A 138 0.53 7.51 -8.64
CA PRO A 138 1.27 6.73 -7.67
C PRO A 138 2.09 5.64 -8.35
N SER A 139 3.30 5.41 -7.86
CA SER A 139 4.21 4.38 -8.38
C SER A 139 4.58 3.37 -7.30
N ILE A 140 4.85 2.14 -7.70
CA ILE A 140 5.43 1.11 -6.84
C ILE A 140 6.71 0.56 -7.47
N LEU A 141 7.69 0.24 -6.64
CA LEU A 141 8.95 -0.39 -7.08
C LEU A 141 9.09 -1.83 -6.61
N HIS A 142 8.36 -2.23 -5.56
CA HIS A 142 8.39 -3.58 -5.02
C HIS A 142 7.05 -4.27 -5.22
N PHE A 143 7.05 -5.51 -5.67
CA PHE A 143 5.82 -6.27 -5.92
C PHE A 143 5.06 -6.66 -4.64
N GLN A 144 5.67 -6.55 -3.45
CA GLN A 144 5.02 -6.87 -2.15
C GLN A 144 4.60 -5.65 -1.31
N LEU A 145 5.36 -4.56 -1.31
CA LEU A 145 5.20 -3.48 -0.31
C LEU A 145 4.21 -2.42 -0.80
N ARG A 146 3.17 -2.12 -0.01
CA ARG A 146 2.01 -1.28 -0.39
C ARG A 146 1.67 -0.14 0.60
N ASN A 147 2.64 0.29 1.40
CA ASN A 147 2.48 1.42 2.32
C ASN A 147 3.03 2.72 1.68
N LEU A 148 2.50 3.11 0.52
CA LEU A 148 3.00 4.26 -0.27
C LEU A 148 1.97 5.39 -0.45
N LEU A 149 0.87 5.35 0.29
CA LEU A 149 -0.22 6.33 0.25
C LEU A 149 -0.69 6.66 1.68
N TRP A 150 -0.78 7.94 2.01
CA TRP A 150 -1.19 8.43 3.33
C TRP A 150 -2.05 9.69 3.25
N ALA A 151 -3.26 9.63 3.80
CA ALA A 151 -4.12 10.78 4.01
C ALA A 151 -3.86 11.37 5.40
N THR A 152 -3.63 12.67 5.47
CA THR A 152 -3.47 13.41 6.74
C THR A 152 -4.70 14.25 7.09
N SER A 153 -5.60 14.41 6.12
CA SER A 153 -6.91 15.03 6.26
C SER A 153 -7.83 14.41 5.20
N LYS A 154 -9.12 14.76 5.21
CA LYS A 154 -10.06 14.42 4.13
C LYS A 154 -9.72 15.05 2.77
N HIS A 155 -8.71 15.92 2.71
CA HIS A 155 -8.31 16.66 1.53
C HIS A 155 -6.85 16.42 1.12
N ASP A 156 -5.97 16.11 2.07
CA ASP A 156 -4.53 16.14 1.86
C ASP A 156 -3.94 14.73 1.91
N VAL A 157 -3.37 14.33 0.78
CA VAL A 157 -2.87 12.97 0.52
C VAL A 157 -1.43 13.03 0.05
N TYR A 158 -0.60 12.19 0.65
CA TYR A 158 0.82 12.03 0.33
C TYR A 158 1.05 10.67 -0.31
N PHE A 159 1.86 10.63 -1.37
CA PHE A 159 2.08 9.41 -2.14
C PHE A 159 3.47 9.39 -2.77
N MET A 160 3.98 8.19 -3.06
CA MET A 160 5.15 8.04 -3.93
C MET A 160 4.77 8.14 -5.40
N SER A 161 5.51 8.96 -6.15
CA SER A 161 5.44 9.09 -7.60
C SER A 161 6.85 9.10 -8.18
N ASN A 162 7.26 7.97 -8.77
CA ASN A 162 8.63 7.66 -9.16
C ASN A 162 9.58 7.87 -7.96
N SER A 163 10.48 8.84 -8.06
CA SER A 163 11.46 9.16 -7.02
C SER A 163 11.02 10.31 -6.11
N THR A 164 9.80 10.85 -6.24
CA THR A 164 9.32 11.96 -5.40
C THR A 164 8.20 11.52 -4.47
N VAL A 165 8.16 12.13 -3.28
CA VAL A 165 6.96 12.12 -2.44
C VAL A 165 6.12 13.32 -2.85
N GLY A 166 5.00 13.05 -3.51
CA GLY A 166 4.00 14.05 -3.87
C GLY A 166 3.02 14.30 -2.75
N HIS A 167 2.46 15.51 -2.74
CA HIS A 167 1.29 15.89 -1.95
C HIS A 167 0.21 16.40 -2.88
N TRP A 168 -1.00 15.85 -2.75
CA TRP A 168 -2.20 16.26 -3.45
C TRP A 168 -3.21 16.80 -2.44
N SER A 169 -3.75 17.99 -2.74
CA SER A 169 -4.83 18.57 -1.96
C SER A 169 -6.10 18.67 -2.79
N SER A 170 -7.12 17.89 -2.42
CA SER A 170 -8.43 17.88 -3.10
C SER A 170 -9.19 19.19 -2.94
N LEU A 171 -8.84 20.02 -1.95
CA LEU A 171 -9.47 21.32 -1.70
C LEU A 171 -8.95 22.39 -2.67
N SER A 172 -7.63 22.40 -2.89
CA SER A 172 -6.98 23.40 -3.75
C SER A 172 -6.77 22.92 -5.19
N HIS A 173 -6.99 21.62 -5.44
CA HIS A 173 -6.68 20.94 -6.71
C HIS A 173 -5.22 21.15 -7.14
N LYS A 174 -4.30 21.16 -6.18
CA LYS A 174 -2.87 21.34 -6.42
C LYS A 174 -2.08 20.12 -6.01
N MET A 175 -1.10 19.80 -6.85
CA MET A 175 -0.05 18.84 -6.57
C MET A 175 1.26 19.59 -6.28
N THR A 176 1.99 19.15 -5.26
CA THR A 176 3.28 19.71 -4.87
C THR A 176 4.26 18.61 -4.51
N ASP A 177 5.52 18.77 -4.87
CA ASP A 177 6.57 17.84 -4.44
C ASP A 177 7.04 18.19 -3.03
N VAL A 178 7.03 17.19 -2.15
CA VAL A 178 7.42 17.33 -0.74
C VAL A 178 8.89 16.98 -0.53
N LEU A 179 9.35 15.94 -1.21
CA LEU A 179 10.73 15.47 -1.14
C LEU A 179 11.09 14.72 -2.44
N ASP A 180 12.29 14.97 -2.96
CA ASP A 180 12.79 14.35 -4.19
C ASP A 180 14.02 13.49 -3.88
N PHE A 181 13.91 12.20 -4.15
CA PHE A 181 14.96 11.20 -3.94
C PHE A 181 15.76 10.88 -5.21
N SER A 182 15.45 11.51 -6.36
CA SER A 182 16.29 11.42 -7.57
C SER A 182 17.66 12.06 -7.36
N GLY A 183 17.72 13.09 -6.51
CA GLY A 183 18.93 13.80 -6.13
C GLY A 183 19.53 13.33 -4.81
N HIS A 184 20.31 14.24 -4.22
CA HIS A 184 20.95 14.06 -2.93
C HIS A 184 20.06 14.60 -1.80
N VAL A 185 19.82 13.79 -0.77
CA VAL A 185 18.97 14.12 0.37
C VAL A 185 19.77 14.04 1.65
N ALA A 186 19.98 15.19 2.29
CA ALA A 186 20.76 15.32 3.52
C ALA A 186 20.02 16.13 4.59
N PRO A 187 20.25 15.81 5.87
CA PRO A 187 19.66 16.56 6.98
C PRO A 187 20.34 17.93 7.14
N ALA A 188 19.58 18.98 7.42
CA ALA A 188 20.15 20.32 7.60
C ALA A 188 20.81 20.54 8.97
N LYS A 189 20.48 19.72 9.97
CA LYS A 189 20.99 19.84 11.35
C LYS A 189 21.62 18.53 11.82
N LYS A 190 22.65 18.67 12.63
CA LYS A 190 23.33 17.53 13.26
C LYS A 190 22.53 17.03 14.46
N HIS A 191 22.07 15.79 14.35
CA HIS A 191 21.52 15.01 15.45
C HIS A 191 22.42 13.78 15.71
N PRO A 192 22.55 13.30 16.96
CA PRO A 192 23.28 12.06 17.23
C PRO A 192 22.69 10.88 16.42
N GLY A 193 23.54 10.05 15.79
CA GLY A 193 23.10 8.93 14.95
C GLY A 193 22.60 9.31 13.55
N CYS A 194 22.62 10.60 13.22
CA CYS A 194 22.21 11.12 11.93
C CYS A 194 23.35 10.96 10.91
N ALA A 195 23.04 10.38 9.75
CA ALA A 195 23.91 10.35 8.59
C ALA A 195 23.95 11.73 7.93
N LEU A 196 24.87 12.58 8.39
CA LEU A 196 25.02 13.96 7.92
C LEU A 196 25.38 14.06 6.44
N GLU A 197 26.11 13.07 5.93
CA GLU A 197 26.41 12.96 4.51
C GLU A 197 25.17 12.75 3.66
N GLY A 198 24.02 12.40 4.23
CA GLY A 198 22.80 12.14 3.48
C GLY A 198 22.89 10.89 2.60
N PHE A 199 21.97 10.79 1.66
CA PHE A 199 21.86 9.68 0.72
C PHE A 199 21.61 10.20 -0.69
N THR A 200 21.98 9.42 -1.69
CA THR A 200 21.73 9.73 -3.11
C THR A 200 21.07 8.53 -3.75
N GLY A 201 20.05 8.76 -4.59
CA GLY A 201 19.37 7.69 -5.32
C GLY A 201 18.63 6.72 -4.42
N VAL A 202 18.01 7.22 -3.34
CA VAL A 202 17.23 6.38 -2.43
C VAL A 202 16.00 5.88 -3.18
N GLN A 203 15.92 4.56 -3.37
CA GLN A 203 14.70 3.91 -3.81
C GLN A 203 13.79 3.75 -2.60
N VAL A 204 12.64 4.43 -2.59
CA VAL A 204 11.69 4.37 -1.47
C VAL A 204 10.86 3.09 -1.57
N SER A 205 10.90 2.29 -0.51
CA SER A 205 10.13 1.05 -0.38
C SER A 205 8.83 1.24 0.41
N THR A 206 8.79 2.24 1.30
CA THR A 206 7.66 2.46 2.21
C THR A 206 7.62 3.91 2.71
N LEU A 207 6.42 4.39 3.01
CA LEU A 207 6.15 5.75 3.45
C LEU A 207 5.27 5.70 4.70
N ALA A 208 5.47 6.65 5.61
CA ALA A 208 4.54 6.96 6.70
C ALA A 208 4.39 8.47 6.84
N VAL A 209 3.16 8.97 6.88
CA VAL A 209 2.88 10.40 7.08
C VAL A 209 1.77 10.57 8.11
N ASN A 210 2.12 11.11 9.27
CA ASN A 210 1.17 11.36 10.35
C ASN A 210 1.75 12.39 11.33
N GLU A 211 0.89 13.06 12.12
CA GLU A 211 1.32 13.98 13.19
C GLU A 211 2.29 15.08 12.70
N GLY A 212 2.15 15.53 11.44
CA GLY A 212 3.03 16.52 10.83
C GLY A 212 4.43 16.02 10.44
N LEU A 213 4.68 14.72 10.57
CA LEU A 213 5.95 14.06 10.22
C LEU A 213 5.76 13.17 8.99
N LEU A 214 6.68 13.29 8.05
CA LEU A 214 6.86 12.37 6.93
C LEU A 214 8.13 11.56 7.16
N VAL A 215 8.04 10.25 7.03
CA VAL A 215 9.16 9.32 7.08
C VAL A 215 9.12 8.43 5.84
N ALA A 216 10.23 8.38 5.10
CA ALA A 216 10.42 7.50 3.98
C ALA A 216 11.49 6.44 4.31
N GLY A 217 11.19 5.19 4.01
CA GLY A 217 12.07 4.04 4.17
C GLY A 217 12.59 3.56 2.83
N GLY A 218 13.87 3.23 2.75
CA GLY A 218 14.53 2.80 1.52
C GLY A 218 14.85 1.30 1.45
N PHE A 219 15.20 0.85 0.25
CA PHE A 219 15.61 -0.54 -0.04
C PHE A 219 16.95 -0.93 0.61
N GLN A 220 17.81 0.04 0.94
CA GLN A 220 19.11 -0.20 1.58
C GLN A 220 19.11 0.19 3.07
N GLY A 221 17.91 0.13 3.69
CA GLY A 221 17.69 0.38 5.11
C GLY A 221 17.70 1.86 5.48
N GLU A 222 17.66 2.77 4.49
CA GLU A 222 17.61 4.20 4.74
C GLU A 222 16.30 4.59 5.43
N LEU A 223 16.39 5.56 6.32
CA LEU A 223 15.27 6.30 6.87
C LEU A 223 15.52 7.78 6.66
N VAL A 224 14.56 8.47 6.08
CA VAL A 224 14.61 9.92 5.83
C VAL A 224 13.36 10.55 6.41
N CYS A 225 13.56 11.49 7.34
CA CYS A 225 12.49 12.12 8.12
C CYS A 225 12.42 13.63 7.83
N LYS A 226 11.21 14.12 7.60
CA LYS A 226 10.92 15.52 7.28
C LYS A 226 9.68 15.99 8.03
N SER A 227 9.76 17.15 8.66
CA SER A 227 8.56 17.83 9.17
C SER A 227 7.84 18.50 8.01
N LEU A 228 6.53 18.28 7.87
CA LEU A 228 5.74 18.82 6.76
C LEU A 228 5.69 20.35 6.73
N GLY A 229 5.84 21.00 7.89
CA GLY A 229 5.87 22.46 8.00
C GLY A 229 7.24 23.10 7.69
N GLU A 230 8.28 22.29 7.46
CA GLU A 230 9.64 22.78 7.25
C GLU A 230 10.16 22.43 5.86
N ARG A 231 11.16 23.18 5.36
CA ARG A 231 11.77 22.91 4.05
C ARG A 231 12.82 21.81 4.10
N ASP A 232 13.56 21.72 5.20
CA ASP A 232 14.70 20.84 5.28
C ASP A 232 14.36 19.46 5.82
N VAL A 233 15.18 18.48 5.47
CA VAL A 233 15.17 17.16 6.09
C VAL A 233 15.72 17.28 7.51
N LYS A 234 15.03 16.63 8.45
CA LYS A 234 15.35 16.66 9.88
C LYS A 234 16.40 15.64 10.25
N PHE A 235 16.23 14.43 9.75
CA PHE A 235 17.00 13.29 10.17
C PHE A 235 17.10 12.26 9.06
N CYS A 236 18.31 11.75 8.87
CA CYS A 236 18.59 10.63 7.99
C CYS A 236 19.38 9.59 8.77
N THR A 237 19.10 8.30 8.61
CA THR A 237 19.95 7.24 9.16
C THR A 237 19.80 5.95 8.36
N ARG A 238 20.73 5.00 8.56
CA ARG A 238 20.56 3.62 8.09
C ARG A 238 20.18 2.77 9.28
N THR A 239 19.07 2.06 9.17
CA THR A 239 18.57 1.13 10.20
C THR A 239 19.49 -0.07 10.39
N THR A 240 20.13 -0.50 9.31
CA THR A 240 21.00 -1.67 9.26
C THR A 240 22.03 -1.52 8.14
N LEU A 241 23.12 -2.27 8.25
CA LEU A 241 24.16 -2.39 7.23
C LEU A 241 24.17 -3.80 6.61
N SER A 242 23.12 -4.60 6.87
CA SER A 242 22.95 -5.90 6.23
C SER A 242 22.73 -5.75 4.73
N ASP A 243 23.18 -6.71 3.94
CA ASP A 243 22.87 -6.74 2.50
C ASP A 243 21.35 -6.85 2.24
N ASN A 244 20.59 -7.42 3.18
CA ASN A 244 19.14 -7.52 3.11
C ASN A 244 18.45 -6.45 3.99
N ALA A 245 18.69 -5.17 3.67
CA ALA A 245 18.35 -4.04 4.54
C ALA A 245 16.95 -3.44 4.35
N ILE A 246 16.15 -3.91 3.37
CA ILE A 246 14.92 -3.25 2.93
C ILE A 246 14.06 -2.83 4.12
N THR A 247 13.64 -1.57 4.13
CA THR A 247 12.66 -1.06 5.09
C THR A 247 11.28 -1.43 4.59
N ASN A 248 10.66 -2.46 5.18
CA ASN A 248 9.42 -3.04 4.65
C ASN A 248 8.19 -2.21 5.05
N ALA A 249 8.12 -1.79 6.32
CA ALA A 249 7.00 -1.02 6.82
C ALA A 249 7.41 -0.11 7.97
N MET A 250 6.65 0.98 8.15
CA MET A 250 6.81 1.89 9.26
C MET A 250 5.45 2.35 9.77
N ASP A 251 5.38 2.61 11.07
CA ASP A 251 4.20 3.21 11.69
C ASP A 251 4.61 4.35 12.62
N ILE A 252 3.90 5.48 12.52
CA ILE A 252 4.11 6.67 13.36
C ILE A 252 3.06 6.66 14.46
N HIS A 253 3.51 6.64 15.70
CA HIS A 253 2.60 6.59 16.85
C HIS A 253 3.17 7.37 18.04
N ARG A 254 2.30 7.70 19.00
CA ARG A 254 2.74 8.27 20.28
C ARG A 254 2.98 7.18 21.30
N SER A 255 4.01 7.37 22.11
CA SER A 255 4.25 6.61 23.33
C SER A 255 3.19 6.91 24.39
N THR A 256 3.19 6.13 25.49
CA THR A 256 2.30 6.39 26.64
C THR A 256 2.57 7.74 27.32
N SER A 257 3.78 8.29 27.20
CA SER A 257 4.14 9.63 27.68
C SER A 257 3.83 10.74 26.67
N GLY A 258 3.31 10.41 25.50
CA GLY A 258 2.96 11.35 24.44
C GLY A 258 4.09 11.64 23.45
N SER A 259 5.34 11.21 23.71
CA SER A 259 6.46 11.42 22.79
C SER A 259 6.23 10.68 21.47
N LEU A 260 6.55 11.35 20.36
CA LEU A 260 6.39 10.80 19.01
C LEU A 260 7.44 9.73 18.74
N ARG A 261 7.01 8.57 18.24
CA ARG A 261 7.85 7.44 17.92
C ARG A 261 7.54 6.88 16.54
N ILE A 262 8.51 6.19 15.98
CA ILE A 262 8.27 5.31 14.83
C ILE A 262 8.68 3.89 15.16
N THR A 263 7.89 2.92 14.70
CA THR A 263 8.29 1.52 14.64
C THR A 263 8.60 1.17 13.20
N VAL A 264 9.74 0.53 12.98
CA VAL A 264 10.30 0.24 11.66
C VAL A 264 10.53 -1.26 11.56
N SER A 265 9.96 -1.88 10.52
CA SER A 265 10.14 -3.30 10.18
C SER A 265 11.12 -3.42 9.03
N ASN A 266 12.13 -4.25 9.20
CA ASN A 266 13.18 -4.45 8.21
C ASN A 266 13.31 -5.91 7.77
N ASN A 267 13.79 -6.09 6.55
CA ASN A 267 14.05 -7.41 5.98
C ASN A 267 15.22 -8.15 6.68
N ASP A 268 16.02 -7.43 7.48
CA ASP A 268 17.11 -7.99 8.29
C ASP A 268 16.65 -8.73 9.56
N SER A 269 15.36 -9.08 9.60
CA SER A 269 14.67 -9.70 10.73
C SER A 269 14.58 -8.80 11.97
N GLY A 270 14.77 -7.49 11.81
CA GLY A 270 14.75 -6.52 12.90
C GLY A 270 13.46 -5.68 12.93
N VAL A 271 12.98 -5.42 14.15
CA VAL A 271 12.02 -4.35 14.44
C VAL A 271 12.72 -3.31 15.30
N ARG A 272 12.68 -2.05 14.86
CA ARG A 272 13.35 -0.93 15.53
C ARG A 272 12.32 0.11 15.96
N GLU A 273 12.50 0.67 17.14
CA GLU A 273 11.70 1.79 17.63
C GLU A 273 12.60 3.01 17.79
N PHE A 274 12.24 4.14 17.19
CA PHE A 274 12.96 5.40 17.33
C PHE A 274 12.12 6.44 18.06
N ASP A 275 12.77 7.22 18.92
CA ASP A 275 12.26 8.46 19.46
C ASP A 275 12.44 9.57 18.42
N MET A 276 11.36 10.25 18.03
CA MET A 276 11.40 11.25 16.97
C MET A 276 11.60 12.68 17.47
N GLU A 277 11.65 12.88 18.80
CA GLU A 277 12.04 14.17 19.38
C GLU A 277 13.57 14.30 19.44
N ARG A 278 14.26 13.21 19.73
CA ARG A 278 15.72 13.12 19.88
C ARG A 278 16.41 12.41 18.72
N PHE A 279 15.65 11.75 17.85
CA PHE A 279 16.13 10.89 16.76
C PHE A 279 17.06 9.77 17.24
N GLN A 280 16.63 9.07 18.29
CA GLN A 280 17.42 8.00 18.91
C GLN A 280 16.73 6.66 18.80
N LEU A 281 17.51 5.62 18.51
CA LEU A 281 17.05 4.24 18.61
C LEU A 281 16.77 3.91 20.08
N LEU A 282 15.53 3.54 20.38
CA LEU A 282 15.08 3.14 21.70
C LEU A 282 15.17 1.62 21.88
N ASN A 283 14.61 0.88 20.92
CA ASN A 283 14.51 -0.57 20.98
C ASN A 283 14.91 -1.21 19.66
N HIS A 284 15.49 -2.41 19.74
CA HIS A 284 15.79 -3.24 18.60
C HIS A 284 15.51 -4.71 18.97
N PHE A 285 14.46 -5.26 18.37
CA PHE A 285 14.04 -6.65 18.55
C PHE A 285 14.40 -7.45 17.30
N ARG A 286 14.94 -8.65 17.48
CA ARG A 286 15.31 -9.55 16.37
C ARG A 286 14.45 -10.79 16.38
N PHE A 287 14.05 -11.21 15.19
CA PHE A 287 13.24 -12.40 14.94
C PHE A 287 14.00 -13.39 14.07
N ASN A 288 13.42 -14.57 13.86
CA ASN A 288 14.06 -15.66 13.11
C ASN A 288 13.89 -15.53 11.59
N TRP A 289 13.15 -14.51 11.13
CA TRP A 289 12.74 -14.32 9.75
C TRP A 289 12.61 -12.82 9.43
N PRO A 290 12.76 -12.42 8.15
CA PRO A 290 12.51 -11.06 7.67
C PRO A 290 11.14 -10.51 8.10
N VAL A 291 11.12 -9.32 8.70
CA VAL A 291 9.87 -8.73 9.20
C VAL A 291 9.27 -7.83 8.14
N ASN A 292 8.10 -8.20 7.64
CA ASN A 292 7.40 -7.47 6.59
C ASN A 292 6.56 -6.32 7.16
N HIS A 293 5.94 -6.52 8.34
CA HIS A 293 5.11 -5.50 8.95
C HIS A 293 5.02 -5.64 10.47
N THR A 294 4.92 -4.50 11.15
CA THR A 294 4.67 -4.44 12.59
C THR A 294 3.61 -3.37 12.85
N SER A 295 2.66 -3.67 13.73
CA SER A 295 1.69 -2.68 14.22
C SER A 295 1.64 -2.68 15.75
N VAL A 296 1.50 -1.47 16.33
CA VAL A 296 1.51 -1.26 17.78
C VAL A 296 0.08 -1.20 18.32
N SER A 297 -0.21 -1.91 19.42
CA SER A 297 -1.53 -1.85 20.06
C SER A 297 -1.89 -0.41 20.49
N PRO A 298 -3.19 -0.06 20.59
CA PRO A 298 -3.62 1.25 21.06
C PRO A 298 -3.07 1.60 22.45
N ASP A 299 -3.00 0.61 23.34
CA ASP A 299 -2.45 0.77 24.70
C ASP A 299 -0.91 0.72 24.76
N LYS A 300 -0.25 0.54 23.61
CA LYS A 300 1.20 0.53 23.42
C LYS A 300 1.95 -0.59 24.14
N LYS A 301 1.26 -1.64 24.61
CA LYS A 301 1.90 -2.75 25.33
C LYS A 301 2.26 -3.92 24.45
N LEU A 302 1.60 -4.08 23.30
CA LEU A 302 1.79 -5.20 22.40
C LEU A 302 2.18 -4.73 21.01
N LEU A 303 3.02 -5.52 20.35
CA LEU A 303 3.30 -5.45 18.93
C LEU A 303 2.71 -6.69 18.27
N ALA A 304 2.03 -6.50 17.14
CA ALA A 304 1.75 -7.58 16.20
C ALA A 304 2.83 -7.56 15.12
N VAL A 305 3.64 -8.61 15.06
CA VAL A 305 4.80 -8.74 14.16
C VAL A 305 4.53 -9.84 13.15
N VAL A 306 4.68 -9.52 11.87
CA VAL A 306 4.45 -10.46 10.76
C VAL A 306 5.56 -10.37 9.72
N GLY A 307 5.82 -11.45 9.00
CA GLY A 307 6.92 -11.51 8.04
C GLY A 307 6.97 -12.80 7.24
N ASP A 308 8.19 -13.22 6.91
CA ASP A 308 8.48 -14.42 6.12
C ASP A 308 8.36 -15.71 6.97
N ASP A 309 7.23 -15.84 7.64
CA ASP A 309 6.79 -17.00 8.39
C ASP A 309 5.26 -17.07 8.31
N ARG A 310 4.73 -18.28 8.43
CA ARG A 310 3.29 -18.52 8.43
C ARG A 310 2.62 -18.05 9.72
N ASP A 311 3.38 -18.06 10.80
CA ASP A 311 2.89 -17.68 12.11
C ASP A 311 3.17 -16.20 12.36
N ALA A 312 2.14 -15.47 12.80
CA ALA A 312 2.29 -14.12 13.30
C ALA A 312 2.62 -14.14 14.81
N LEU A 313 3.29 -13.10 15.32
CA LEU A 313 3.68 -13.03 16.73
C LEU A 313 3.03 -11.83 17.43
N LEU A 314 2.53 -12.06 18.65
CA LEU A 314 2.26 -11.00 19.61
C LEU A 314 3.44 -10.86 20.56
N VAL A 315 3.95 -9.65 20.71
CA VAL A 315 5.22 -9.36 21.41
C VAL A 315 5.02 -8.24 22.44
N ASP A 316 5.57 -8.37 23.64
CA ASP A 316 5.60 -7.28 24.62
C ASP A 316 6.51 -6.16 24.10
N SER A 317 5.93 -4.97 23.90
CA SER A 317 6.60 -3.83 23.29
C SER A 317 7.79 -3.30 24.08
N ARG A 318 7.88 -3.61 25.38
CA ARG A 318 8.94 -3.09 26.28
C ARG A 318 10.19 -3.92 26.27
N ASN A 319 10.08 -5.22 25.97
CA ASN A 319 11.20 -6.16 26.10
C ASN A 319 11.35 -7.12 24.93
N GLY A 320 10.46 -7.07 23.93
CA GLY A 320 10.55 -7.89 22.73
C GLY A 320 10.24 -9.37 22.95
N LYS A 321 9.72 -9.76 24.12
CA LYS A 321 9.37 -11.16 24.38
C LYS A 321 8.07 -11.53 23.70
N VAL A 322 8.08 -12.67 23.00
CA VAL A 322 6.88 -13.27 22.42
C VAL A 322 5.93 -13.65 23.56
N THR A 323 4.70 -13.14 23.48
CA THR A 323 3.60 -13.40 24.41
C THR A 323 2.65 -14.46 23.85
N SER A 324 2.48 -14.51 22.54
CA SER A 324 1.65 -15.52 21.84
C SER A 324 2.11 -15.69 20.40
N THR A 325 1.95 -16.91 19.88
CA THR A 325 2.12 -17.25 18.47
C THR A 325 0.75 -17.49 17.86
N LEU A 326 0.48 -16.84 16.73
CA LEU A 326 -0.81 -16.82 16.06
C LEU A 326 -0.75 -17.78 14.87
N VAL A 327 -1.17 -19.01 15.11
CA VAL A 327 -1.07 -20.11 14.13
C VAL A 327 -2.32 -20.15 13.26
N GLY A 328 -2.12 -20.26 11.95
CA GLY A 328 -3.18 -20.70 11.04
C GLY A 328 -3.11 -20.16 9.62
N HIS A 329 -2.43 -19.03 9.39
CA HIS A 329 -2.10 -18.66 8.01
C HIS A 329 -1.22 -19.75 7.37
N LEU A 330 -1.28 -19.86 6.05
CA LEU A 330 -0.56 -20.91 5.31
C LEU A 330 0.64 -20.39 4.49
N ASP A 331 0.85 -19.07 4.47
CA ASP A 331 1.94 -18.43 3.73
C ASP A 331 2.43 -17.18 4.50
N TYR A 332 3.24 -16.32 3.89
CA TYR A 332 3.84 -15.15 4.54
C TYR A 332 2.87 -13.98 4.69
N SER A 333 3.00 -13.26 5.79
CA SER A 333 2.17 -12.10 6.10
C SER A 333 2.86 -10.77 5.79
N PHE A 334 2.08 -9.81 5.29
CA PHE A 334 2.59 -8.52 4.78
C PHE A 334 1.94 -7.29 5.41
N ALA A 335 0.84 -7.47 6.16
CA ALA A 335 0.11 -6.37 6.75
C ALA A 335 -0.46 -6.78 8.11
N SER A 336 -0.54 -5.82 9.02
CA SER A 336 -1.24 -5.95 10.28
C SER A 336 -1.85 -4.61 10.71
N ALA A 337 -2.99 -4.63 11.38
CA ALA A 337 -3.61 -3.43 11.93
C ALA A 337 -4.40 -3.76 13.21
N TRP A 338 -4.30 -2.89 14.21
CA TRP A 338 -5.08 -3.00 15.44
C TRP A 338 -6.42 -2.33 15.28
N HIS A 339 -7.46 -2.97 15.80
CA HIS A 339 -8.72 -2.29 16.03
C HIS A 339 -8.54 -1.31 17.21
N PRO A 340 -9.19 -0.13 17.19
CA PRO A 340 -9.03 0.89 18.22
C PRO A 340 -9.50 0.47 19.64
N ASP A 341 -10.28 -0.61 19.77
CA ASP A 341 -10.61 -1.23 21.07
C ASP A 341 -9.38 -1.79 21.81
N GLY A 342 -8.27 -2.04 21.10
CA GLY A 342 -7.06 -2.65 21.64
C GLY A 342 -7.18 -4.11 22.05
N VAL A 343 -8.29 -4.77 21.71
CA VAL A 343 -8.55 -6.18 21.99
C VAL A 343 -8.46 -7.02 20.73
N THR A 344 -8.86 -6.44 19.59
CA THR A 344 -8.91 -7.11 18.30
C THR A 344 -7.84 -6.56 17.36
N PHE A 345 -7.30 -7.39 16.48
CA PHE A 345 -6.40 -6.95 15.40
C PHE A 345 -6.53 -7.88 14.20
N ALA A 346 -5.98 -7.47 13.07
CA ALA A 346 -6.03 -8.22 11.83
C ALA A 346 -4.64 -8.41 11.22
N THR A 347 -4.46 -9.52 10.50
CA THR A 347 -3.25 -9.87 9.73
C THR A 347 -3.61 -10.22 8.30
N GLY A 348 -2.82 -9.74 7.34
CA GLY A 348 -2.99 -9.96 5.91
C GLY A 348 -1.87 -10.82 5.36
N ASN A 349 -2.21 -11.73 4.45
CA ASN A 349 -1.32 -12.83 4.08
C ASN A 349 -1.34 -13.16 2.59
N GLN A 350 -0.27 -13.80 2.13
CA GLN A 350 -0.10 -14.30 0.77
C GLN A 350 -1.09 -15.42 0.44
N ASP A 351 -1.62 -16.12 1.44
CA ASP A 351 -2.71 -17.11 1.35
C ASP A 351 -4.08 -16.52 0.97
N LYS A 352 -4.11 -15.28 0.47
CA LYS A 352 -5.31 -14.53 0.04
C LYS A 352 -6.32 -14.26 1.15
N THR A 353 -5.94 -14.45 2.42
CA THR A 353 -6.83 -14.17 3.55
C THR A 353 -6.35 -13.05 4.44
N CYS A 354 -7.34 -12.39 5.04
CA CYS A 354 -7.18 -11.55 6.20
C CYS A 354 -7.75 -12.29 7.41
N ARG A 355 -6.95 -12.50 8.45
CA ARG A 355 -7.41 -13.11 9.71
C ARG A 355 -7.61 -12.04 10.77
N VAL A 356 -8.73 -12.14 11.48
CA VAL A 356 -9.03 -11.30 12.65
C VAL A 356 -8.79 -12.11 13.91
N TRP A 357 -8.12 -11.51 14.90
CA TRP A 357 -7.66 -12.16 16.12
C TRP A 357 -8.16 -11.42 17.36
N ASP A 358 -8.38 -12.15 18.44
CA ASP A 358 -8.70 -11.62 19.77
C ASP A 358 -7.55 -11.94 20.72
N ILE A 359 -6.95 -10.92 21.36
CA ILE A 359 -5.85 -11.14 22.29
C ILE A 359 -6.23 -11.96 23.52
N ARG A 360 -7.53 -12.07 23.84
CA ARG A 360 -8.04 -12.87 24.96
C ARG A 360 -8.06 -14.37 24.62
N ASN A 361 -8.07 -14.71 23.34
CA ASN A 361 -7.97 -16.08 22.85
C ASN A 361 -7.14 -16.14 21.55
N PRO A 362 -5.80 -15.95 21.63
CA PRO A 362 -4.94 -15.86 20.45
C PRO A 362 -4.72 -17.21 19.75
N SER A 363 -5.20 -18.32 20.35
CA SER A 363 -5.05 -19.66 19.78
C SER A 363 -5.93 -19.91 18.55
N THR A 364 -6.95 -19.07 18.32
CA THR A 364 -7.89 -19.20 17.20
C THR A 364 -8.27 -17.82 16.67
N SER A 365 -8.38 -17.68 15.34
CA SER A 365 -8.89 -16.45 14.73
C SER A 365 -10.40 -16.31 14.89
N LEU A 366 -10.88 -15.10 15.16
CA LEU A 366 -12.31 -14.73 15.21
C LEU A 366 -12.98 -14.82 13.84
N ALA A 367 -12.22 -14.51 12.78
CA ALA A 367 -12.69 -14.56 11.41
C ALA A 367 -11.52 -14.85 10.45
N VAL A 368 -11.85 -15.48 9.33
CA VAL A 368 -10.99 -15.63 8.15
C VAL A 368 -11.75 -15.00 7.00
N LEU A 369 -11.22 -13.92 6.44
CA LEU A 369 -11.85 -13.10 5.42
C LEU A 369 -11.11 -13.27 4.10
N ARG A 370 -11.85 -13.46 3.01
CA ARG A 370 -11.31 -13.84 1.70
C ARG A 370 -11.10 -12.61 0.79
N GLY A 371 -9.92 -12.52 0.17
CA GLY A 371 -9.66 -11.69 -1.01
C GLY A 371 -10.12 -12.38 -2.30
N ASN A 372 -10.24 -11.64 -3.39
CA ASN A 372 -10.79 -12.11 -4.64
C ASN A 372 -9.73 -12.66 -5.61
N ILE A 373 -8.57 -12.00 -5.71
CA ILE A 373 -7.56 -12.29 -6.71
C ILE A 373 -6.22 -12.69 -6.11
N GLY A 374 -5.81 -12.12 -4.96
CA GLY A 374 -4.49 -12.35 -4.41
C GLY A 374 -4.27 -11.95 -2.96
N ALA A 375 -2.99 -11.79 -2.63
CA ALA A 375 -2.48 -11.56 -1.28
C ALA A 375 -3.03 -10.30 -0.62
N ILE A 376 -3.23 -10.31 0.70
CA ILE A 376 -3.66 -9.11 1.43
C ILE A 376 -2.44 -8.27 1.81
N ARG A 377 -2.29 -7.09 1.20
CA ARG A 377 -1.05 -6.29 1.26
C ARG A 377 -1.15 -5.01 2.07
N CYS A 378 -2.35 -4.53 2.33
CA CYS A 378 -2.58 -3.41 3.23
C CYS A 378 -3.84 -3.68 4.06
N ILE A 379 -3.79 -3.33 5.35
CA ILE A 379 -4.92 -3.42 6.26
C ILE A 379 -5.00 -2.11 7.04
N ARG A 380 -6.22 -1.59 7.22
CA ARG A 380 -6.52 -0.45 8.10
C ARG A 380 -7.82 -0.71 8.84
N TYR A 381 -7.89 -0.30 10.10
CA TYR A 381 -9.18 -0.09 10.78
C TYR A 381 -9.57 1.37 10.65
N SER A 382 -10.86 1.66 10.55
CA SER A 382 -11.36 3.01 10.77
C SER A 382 -11.05 3.45 12.20
N SER A 383 -10.81 4.74 12.40
CA SER A 383 -10.49 5.33 13.70
C SER A 383 -11.60 5.10 14.74
N ASP A 384 -12.86 5.03 14.27
CA ASP A 384 -14.03 4.68 15.07
C ASP A 384 -14.22 3.17 15.30
N GLY A 385 -13.41 2.32 14.67
CA GLY A 385 -13.45 0.86 14.76
C GLY A 385 -14.60 0.18 14.02
N ARG A 386 -15.50 0.92 13.36
CA ARG A 386 -16.66 0.33 12.66
C ARG A 386 -16.26 -0.53 11.47
N PHE A 387 -15.15 -0.21 10.82
CA PHE A 387 -14.75 -0.86 9.57
C PHE A 387 -13.33 -1.41 9.61
N LEU A 388 -13.17 -2.61 9.05
CA LEU A 388 -11.89 -3.20 8.68
C LEU A 388 -11.76 -3.10 7.16
N LEU A 389 -10.73 -2.41 6.69
CA LEU A 389 -10.40 -2.29 5.28
C LEU A 389 -9.15 -3.11 4.97
N PHE A 390 -9.15 -3.78 3.83
CA PHE A 390 -7.92 -4.33 3.29
C PHE A 390 -7.88 -4.27 1.78
N SER A 391 -6.68 -4.18 1.22
CA SER A 391 -6.44 -4.19 -0.21
C SER A 391 -5.61 -5.39 -0.64
N GLU A 392 -5.92 -5.85 -1.84
CA GLU A 392 -5.14 -6.86 -2.56
C GLU A 392 -3.95 -6.20 -3.27
N PRO A 393 -3.10 -6.93 -4.02
CA PRO A 393 -2.02 -6.29 -4.76
C PRO A 393 -2.55 -5.43 -5.92
N ALA A 394 -3.73 -5.78 -6.42
CA ALA A 394 -4.42 -5.13 -7.53
C ALA A 394 -5.95 -5.23 -7.38
N ASP A 395 -6.63 -4.34 -8.07
CA ASP A 395 -8.04 -4.39 -8.45
C ASP A 395 -9.11 -4.25 -7.35
N PHE A 396 -8.86 -4.78 -6.14
CA PHE A 396 -9.88 -4.90 -5.11
C PHE A 396 -9.48 -4.28 -3.76
N VAL A 397 -10.41 -3.50 -3.22
CA VAL A 397 -10.41 -3.08 -1.82
C VAL A 397 -11.70 -3.57 -1.16
N HIS A 398 -11.57 -4.13 0.04
CA HIS A 398 -12.68 -4.68 0.80
C HIS A 398 -12.92 -3.86 2.06
N VAL A 399 -14.17 -3.58 2.37
CA VAL A 399 -14.59 -2.87 3.60
C VAL A 399 -15.57 -3.75 4.36
N TYR A 400 -15.15 -4.26 5.52
CA TYR A 400 -15.95 -5.13 6.38
C TYR A 400 -16.51 -4.38 7.58
N SER A 401 -17.77 -4.62 7.94
CA SER A 401 -18.33 -4.13 9.20
C SER A 401 -17.84 -4.97 10.39
N ALA A 402 -17.07 -4.34 11.27
CA ALA A 402 -16.60 -4.97 12.51
C ALA A 402 -17.76 -5.21 13.50
N ALA A 403 -18.70 -4.27 13.58
CA ALA A 403 -19.90 -4.36 14.44
C ALA A 403 -20.79 -5.56 14.08
N GLU A 404 -20.86 -5.91 12.79
CA GLU A 404 -21.61 -7.07 12.29
C GLU A 404 -20.75 -8.35 12.29
N CYS A 405 -19.73 -8.41 13.16
CA CYS A 405 -18.80 -9.52 13.27
C CYS A 405 -18.17 -9.89 11.91
N TYR A 406 -17.90 -8.92 11.05
CA TYR A 406 -17.32 -9.12 9.71
C TYR A 406 -18.18 -9.98 8.77
N ARG A 407 -19.51 -10.05 8.98
CA ARG A 407 -20.44 -10.79 8.11
C ARG A 407 -20.90 -10.00 6.89
N LYS A 408 -20.74 -8.68 6.91
CA LYS A 408 -21.11 -7.79 5.81
C LYS A 408 -19.89 -7.10 5.25
N ARG A 409 -19.81 -7.02 3.91
CA ARG A 409 -18.70 -6.45 3.15
C ARG A 409 -19.22 -5.56 2.03
N GLN A 410 -18.51 -4.46 1.81
CA GLN A 410 -18.48 -3.77 0.53
C GLN A 410 -17.21 -4.16 -0.21
N GLU A 411 -17.34 -4.43 -1.51
CA GLU A 411 -16.23 -4.58 -2.43
C GLU A 411 -16.11 -3.33 -3.31
N ILE A 412 -14.90 -2.82 -3.44
CA ILE A 412 -14.55 -1.74 -4.37
C ILE A 412 -13.72 -2.37 -5.48
N ASP A 413 -14.30 -2.38 -6.69
CA ASP A 413 -13.79 -3.05 -7.90
C ASP A 413 -13.29 -2.02 -8.91
N PHE A 414 -12.01 -2.08 -9.25
CA PHE A 414 -11.32 -1.30 -10.29
C PHE A 414 -10.17 -2.13 -10.89
N PHE A 415 -9.39 -1.59 -11.83
CA PHE A 415 -8.27 -2.29 -12.47
C PHE A 415 -6.95 -1.58 -12.21
N GLY A 416 -5.91 -2.34 -11.93
CA GLY A 416 -4.55 -1.84 -11.74
C GLY A 416 -3.97 -2.19 -10.38
N GLU A 417 -2.66 -2.05 -10.24
CA GLU A 417 -1.99 -2.32 -8.97
C GLU A 417 -2.32 -1.24 -7.94
N ILE A 418 -2.40 -1.64 -6.68
CA ILE A 418 -2.75 -0.73 -5.59
C ILE A 418 -1.47 -0.33 -4.90
N SER A 419 -1.05 0.94 -4.95
CA SER A 419 0.15 1.42 -4.24
C SER A 419 -0.06 1.58 -2.74
N GLY A 420 -1.31 1.75 -2.33
CA GLY A 420 -1.75 1.80 -0.94
C GLY A 420 -3.20 2.25 -0.82
N ILE A 421 -3.75 2.09 0.37
CA ILE A 421 -5.04 2.63 0.78
C ILE A 421 -4.86 3.47 2.04
N SER A 422 -5.63 4.55 2.16
CA SER A 422 -5.58 5.41 3.33
C SER A 422 -6.93 6.02 3.64
N LEU A 423 -7.35 5.90 4.90
CA LEU A 423 -8.49 6.64 5.44
C LEU A 423 -8.00 8.01 5.92
N SER A 424 -8.81 9.04 5.72
CA SER A 424 -8.61 10.29 6.44
C SER A 424 -8.75 10.06 7.95
N PRO A 425 -8.11 10.85 8.81
CA PRO A 425 -8.18 10.65 10.26
C PRO A 425 -9.59 10.75 10.87
N ASP A 426 -10.54 11.36 10.15
CA ASP A 426 -11.96 11.45 10.50
C ASP A 426 -12.81 10.32 9.87
N ASP A 427 -12.18 9.35 9.20
CA ASP A 427 -12.77 8.25 8.44
C ASP A 427 -13.67 8.64 7.25
N GLU A 428 -13.96 9.94 7.06
CA GLU A 428 -14.91 10.46 6.06
C GLU A 428 -14.47 10.21 4.62
N SER A 429 -13.16 10.06 4.36
CA SER A 429 -12.60 9.85 3.03
C SER A 429 -11.71 8.62 3.00
N LEU A 430 -11.87 7.81 1.96
CA LEU A 430 -11.01 6.70 1.62
C LEU A 430 -10.32 7.00 0.30
N PHE A 431 -8.99 6.95 0.32
CA PHE A 431 -8.16 7.11 -0.86
C PHE A 431 -7.52 5.79 -1.26
N VAL A 432 -7.50 5.52 -2.56
CA VAL A 432 -6.86 4.35 -3.17
C VAL A 432 -5.93 4.83 -4.27
N GLY A 433 -4.65 4.50 -4.15
CA GLY A 433 -3.64 4.83 -5.15
C GLY A 433 -3.55 3.73 -6.18
N VAL A 434 -3.86 4.03 -7.43
CA VAL A 434 -3.79 3.08 -8.55
C VAL A 434 -2.50 3.33 -9.31
N CYS A 435 -1.63 2.33 -9.34
CA CYS A 435 -0.43 2.28 -10.14
C CYS A 435 -0.74 1.48 -11.41
N ASP A 436 -0.76 2.17 -12.55
CA ASP A 436 -0.97 1.60 -13.86
C ASP A 436 -0.30 2.47 -14.92
N ARG A 437 0.20 1.87 -16.02
CA ARG A 437 0.90 2.62 -17.07
C ARG A 437 -0.01 3.66 -17.74
N VAL A 438 -1.29 3.31 -17.92
CA VAL A 438 -2.26 4.10 -18.67
C VAL A 438 -3.30 4.72 -17.75
N TYR A 439 -3.76 3.98 -16.74
CA TYR A 439 -4.87 4.33 -15.85
C TYR A 439 -4.45 4.73 -14.43
N ALA A 440 -3.16 5.04 -14.21
CA ALA A 440 -2.71 5.52 -12.90
C ALA A 440 -3.52 6.72 -12.44
N SER A 441 -3.90 6.69 -11.16
CA SER A 441 -4.76 7.70 -10.57
C SER A 441 -4.85 7.62 -9.05
N LEU A 442 -5.51 8.61 -8.46
CA LEU A 442 -5.99 8.58 -7.08
C LEU A 442 -7.51 8.52 -7.06
N LEU A 443 -8.07 7.39 -6.60
CA LEU A 443 -9.50 7.24 -6.37
C LEU A 443 -9.85 7.76 -4.98
N ASN A 444 -10.91 8.56 -4.90
CA ASN A 444 -11.46 9.09 -3.66
C ASN A 444 -12.90 8.61 -3.47
N TYR A 445 -13.18 8.07 -2.28
CA TYR A 445 -14.50 7.65 -1.83
C TYR A 445 -14.86 8.36 -0.53
N ARG A 446 -16.14 8.66 -0.34
CA ARG A 446 -16.67 9.30 0.87
C ARG A 446 -17.51 8.32 1.67
N MET A 447 -17.42 8.37 2.99
CA MET A 447 -18.27 7.58 3.86
C MET A 447 -19.76 7.90 3.61
N VAL A 448 -20.57 6.85 3.49
CA VAL A 448 -22.02 6.94 3.41
C VAL A 448 -22.58 7.03 4.82
N HIS A 449 -23.27 8.11 5.12
CA HIS A 449 -23.99 8.29 6.36
C HIS A 449 -25.44 7.85 6.18
N ALA A 450 -25.88 6.84 6.95
CA ALA A 450 -27.29 6.50 7.03
C ALA A 450 -27.99 7.55 7.92
N ASN A 451 -28.56 8.58 7.29
CA ASN A 451 -29.29 9.61 8.00
C ASN A 451 -30.73 9.14 8.22
N GLY A 452 -30.94 8.30 9.23
CA GLY A 452 -32.24 7.67 9.51
C GLY A 452 -33.43 8.62 9.70
N TYR A 453 -33.20 9.93 9.87
CA TYR A 453 -34.27 10.95 9.96
C TYR A 453 -34.63 11.59 8.60
N LEU A 454 -33.71 11.61 7.64
CA LEU A 454 -33.95 12.13 6.28
C LEU A 454 -34.43 11.02 5.34
N ASP A 455 -33.92 9.80 5.52
CA ASP A 455 -34.30 8.63 4.72
C ASP A 455 -35.69 8.08 5.06
N SER A 456 -36.34 8.58 6.13
CA SER A 456 -37.73 8.25 6.49
C SER A 456 -38.77 9.17 5.85
N TYR A 457 -38.35 10.22 5.14
CA TYR A 457 -39.22 11.19 4.46
C TYR A 457 -39.26 11.03 2.93
N MET A 458 -38.46 10.12 2.38
CA MET A 458 -38.55 9.64 0.99
C MET A 458 -39.06 8.21 0.99
#